data_AF-A0AB40A1H4-F1
#
_entry.id   AF-A0AB40A1H4-F1
#
_cell.length_a   1.000
_cell.length_b   1.000
_cell.length_c   1.000
_cell.angle_alpha   90.00
_cell.angle_beta   90.00
_cell.angle_gamma   90.00
#
_symmetry.space_group_name_H-M   'P 1'
#
loop_
_entity.id
_entity.type
_entity.pdbx_description
1 polymer ?
#
loop_
_entity_poly.entity_id
_entity_poly.type
_entity_poly.pdbx_seq_one_letter_code
_entity_poly.pdbx_strand_id
1 'polypeptide(L)'
;MAVFASRYERKLPIDDTQALSCEITAVQEVAGHTEYLLRVWRGASNKDYWTVLRRYNDFDRLDKSLRVSGIELPLPRKRIFGNMRPEFVAERKQALQVYINAVLMNPILASSLPAKRFVDPESYSQSFHDHAVQNAMLCLRNDSTWSLGGTMGAIGWRLRKHYFKVTTKPPEKSHNKQLVKSGSQTHQSKHFAAGSSNGSGHSIDAGTLDPGSEVVAEWLEYGPDKFVDEKEIGGIMKSLMGLQHPHIEPVLLAAHTENGCLVIRKFHKHGTLKDVLCMAANPKNPFLSKYGNPKGRTALSMKQVATYGKQILEALIFLHSKGYAYGHLHAGNIVIVDDCVKLLDIENFLLGVPAFYRPFFMQHSKIHAIETIDVYCFGHVLFEMAMGYPLQESVVRQITECPEALKCLLESILSKEACKAGLPTLEQLLGHRFFTQYASTESAGAAANAEKPYFKLSLNAKELLKQAAIKSENRLRDEQKSVKNQKRIVRVQELMSSEEEKRKSKQKAHHRLLRGRTWAPYISRCRRRQAPPWNGNLRLQTC
;
A
#
# COMPACT_ATOMS: atom_id res chain seq x y z
N MET A 1 -13.12 28.63 31.63
CA MET A 1 -14.08 28.53 30.51
C MET A 1 -13.34 28.98 29.25
N ALA A 2 -13.06 28.19 28.22
CA ALA A 2 -13.63 26.93 27.75
C ALA A 2 -12.49 25.96 27.38
N VAL A 3 -12.43 24.84 28.08
CA VAL A 3 -11.72 23.62 27.69
C VAL A 3 -12.84 22.60 27.51
N PHE A 4 -12.79 21.79 26.45
CA PHE A 4 -13.83 20.84 26.03
C PHE A 4 -14.98 21.43 25.21
N ALA A 5 -14.67 21.71 23.94
CA ALA A 5 -15.63 21.50 22.85
C ALA A 5 -14.88 21.22 21.55
N SER A 6 -13.97 20.23 21.51
CA SER A 6 -13.66 19.63 20.21
C SER A 6 -14.89 18.81 19.83
N ARG A 7 -15.75 19.38 18.98
CA ARG A 7 -16.77 18.61 18.27
C ARG A 7 -16.09 17.35 17.75
N TYR A 8 -16.64 16.18 18.10
CA TYR A 8 -16.37 14.93 17.42
C TYR A 8 -16.91 15.07 15.98
N GLU A 9 -16.29 15.94 15.17
CA GLU A 9 -16.39 15.79 13.72
C GLU A 9 -15.82 14.41 13.44
N ARG A 10 -16.64 13.52 12.87
CA ARG A 10 -16.14 12.25 12.32
C ARG A 10 -15.05 12.60 11.32
N LYS A 11 -13.80 12.64 11.77
CA LYS A 11 -12.64 12.75 10.90
C LYS A 11 -12.76 11.58 9.95
N LEU A 12 -12.87 11.87 8.65
CA LEU A 12 -12.85 10.83 7.62
C LEU A 12 -11.66 9.89 7.89
N PRO A 13 -11.83 8.57 7.71
CA PRO A 13 -10.75 7.61 7.94
C PRO A 13 -9.50 8.03 7.16
N ILE A 14 -8.34 7.93 7.81
CA ILE A 14 -7.06 8.28 7.19
C ILE A 14 -6.76 7.33 6.04
N ASP A 15 -6.39 7.88 4.88
CA ASP A 15 -5.84 7.10 3.78
C ASP A 15 -4.36 6.80 4.03
N ASP A 16 -4.08 5.59 4.52
CA ASP A 16 -2.73 5.13 4.84
C ASP A 16 -1.81 4.98 3.61
N THR A 17 -2.37 4.95 2.40
CA THR A 17 -1.59 4.84 1.14
C THR A 17 -1.04 6.17 0.67
N GLN A 18 -1.52 7.29 1.20
CA GLN A 18 -0.93 8.59 0.89
C GLN A 18 0.49 8.68 1.42
N ALA A 19 1.41 9.08 0.54
CA ALA A 19 2.81 9.28 0.87
C ALA A 19 2.95 10.36 1.95
N LEU A 20 3.80 10.10 2.93
CA LEU A 20 4.24 11.10 3.89
C LEU A 20 5.62 11.58 3.48
N SER A 21 5.84 12.88 3.56
CA SER A 21 7.15 13.50 3.31
C SER A 21 7.52 14.37 4.49
N CYS A 22 8.83 14.51 4.72
CA CYS A 22 9.34 15.17 5.90
C CYS A 22 10.62 15.97 5.60
N GLU A 23 10.71 17.16 6.19
CA GLU A 23 11.89 18.02 6.20
C GLU A 23 12.27 18.39 7.63
N ILE A 24 13.54 18.21 8.01
CA ILE A 24 14.09 18.66 9.28
C ILE A 24 14.46 20.14 9.15
N THR A 25 13.62 21.02 9.69
CA THR A 25 13.74 22.47 9.46
C THR A 25 14.65 23.13 10.49
N ALA A 26 14.55 22.74 11.76
CA ALA A 26 15.26 23.37 12.86
C ALA A 26 15.85 22.33 13.83
N VAL A 27 16.72 22.83 14.71
CA VAL A 27 17.25 22.08 15.85
C VAL A 27 16.99 22.92 17.09
N GLN A 28 16.56 22.27 18.17
CA GLN A 28 16.25 22.90 19.44
C GLN A 28 16.95 22.13 20.57
N GLU A 29 17.31 22.84 21.64
CA GLU A 29 17.76 22.21 22.87
C GLU A 29 16.59 22.16 23.85
N VAL A 30 16.16 20.94 24.19
CA VAL A 30 15.03 20.69 25.09
C VAL A 30 15.54 19.83 26.24
N ALA A 31 15.45 20.33 27.47
CA ALA A 31 15.86 19.63 28.69
C ALA A 31 17.27 18.99 28.62
N GLY A 32 18.25 19.72 28.05
CA GLY A 32 19.64 19.24 27.91
C GLY A 32 19.84 18.21 26.78
N HIS A 33 18.91 18.12 25.84
CA HIS A 33 18.99 17.23 24.68
C HIS A 33 18.79 17.99 23.37
N THR A 34 19.49 17.57 22.32
CA THR A 34 19.23 18.02 20.95
C THR A 34 17.99 17.35 20.38
N GLU A 35 16.99 18.13 20.02
CA GLU A 35 15.81 17.71 19.28
C GLU A 35 15.76 18.35 17.89
N TYR A 36 15.30 17.57 16.93
CA TYR A 36 15.15 17.95 15.53
C TYR A 36 13.67 18.21 15.27
N LEU A 37 13.36 19.39 14.73
CA LEU A 37 12.00 19.76 14.34
C LEU A 37 11.72 19.24 12.93
N LEU A 38 10.89 18.20 12.84
CA LEU A 38 10.46 17.60 11.59
C LEU A 38 9.16 18.26 11.14
N ARG A 39 9.18 18.92 9.99
CA ARG A 39 7.98 19.36 9.28
C ARG A 39 7.49 18.22 8.41
N VAL A 40 6.26 17.77 8.59
CA VAL A 40 5.68 16.59 7.92
C VAL A 40 4.40 16.98 7.20
N TRP A 41 4.21 16.48 5.98
CA TRP A 41 2.99 16.66 5.20
C TRP A 41 2.56 15.36 4.53
N ARG A 42 1.27 15.28 4.20
CA ARG A 42 0.66 14.11 3.57
C ARG A 42 0.22 14.41 2.14
N GLY A 43 0.48 13.46 1.25
CA GLY A 43 0.17 13.59 -0.16
C GLY A 43 1.06 14.63 -0.85
N ALA A 44 0.54 15.20 -1.92
CA ALA A 44 1.34 16.00 -2.83
C ALA A 44 1.60 17.44 -2.31
N SER A 45 0.69 18.00 -1.52
CA SER A 45 0.76 19.39 -1.04
C SER A 45 1.53 19.49 0.27
N ASN A 46 2.47 20.43 0.37
CA ASN A 46 3.15 20.78 1.63
C ASN A 46 2.52 21.98 2.36
N LYS A 47 1.34 22.44 1.91
CA LYS A 47 0.60 23.55 2.54
C LYS A 47 0.06 23.15 3.91
N ASP A 48 -0.56 21.98 3.96
CA ASP A 48 -1.05 21.38 5.20
C ASP A 48 0.06 20.50 5.75
N TYR A 49 0.71 20.99 6.81
CA TYR A 49 1.78 20.29 7.49
C TYR A 49 1.57 20.35 8.99
N TRP A 50 2.16 19.40 9.69
CA TRP A 50 2.33 19.43 11.12
C TRP A 50 3.82 19.31 11.46
N THR A 51 4.15 19.51 12.73
CA THR A 51 5.53 19.41 13.20
C THR A 51 5.65 18.36 14.27
N VAL A 52 6.76 17.61 14.24
CA VAL A 52 7.08 16.58 15.22
C VAL A 52 8.49 16.80 15.71
N LEU A 53 8.67 16.81 17.03
CA LEU A 53 10.01 16.82 17.63
C LEU A 53 10.52 15.39 17.80
N ARG A 54 11.76 15.17 17.38
CA ARG A 54 12.46 13.88 17.52
C ARG A 54 13.89 14.14 17.95
N ARG A 55 14.38 13.37 18.92
CA ARG A 55 15.81 13.31 19.24
C ARG A 55 16.48 12.13 18.54
N TYR A 56 17.81 12.13 18.49
CA TYR A 56 18.59 11.05 17.87
C TYR A 56 18.17 9.65 18.35
N ASN A 57 17.90 9.48 19.66
CA ASN A 57 17.49 8.19 20.21
C ASN A 57 16.14 7.69 19.66
N ASP A 58 15.27 8.58 19.18
CA ASP A 58 14.02 8.17 18.55
C ASP A 58 14.29 7.59 17.16
N PHE A 59 15.23 8.18 16.40
CA PHE A 59 15.71 7.63 15.13
C PHE A 59 16.39 6.27 15.34
N ASP A 60 17.20 6.11 16.39
CA ASP A 60 17.83 4.81 16.75
C ASP A 60 16.78 3.74 17.08
N ARG A 61 15.68 4.10 17.75
CA ARG A 61 14.57 3.17 18.01
C ARG A 61 13.79 2.82 16.74
N LEU A 62 13.56 3.81 15.87
CA LEU A 62 12.96 3.56 14.55
C LEU A 62 13.82 2.59 13.75
N ASP A 63 15.13 2.84 13.63
CA ASP A 63 16.08 1.99 12.90
C ASP A 63 16.02 0.55 13.39
N LYS A 64 16.15 0.35 14.71
CA LYS A 64 16.03 -0.98 15.34
C LYS A 64 14.72 -1.69 15.00
N SER A 65 13.62 -0.95 14.93
CA SER A 65 12.30 -1.50 14.59
C SER A 65 12.20 -1.88 13.10
N LEU A 66 12.93 -1.19 12.23
CA LEU A 66 12.95 -1.44 10.78
C LEU A 66 13.98 -2.49 10.36
N ARG A 67 14.97 -2.83 11.19
CA ARG A 67 16.01 -3.85 10.88
C ARG A 67 15.45 -5.20 10.46
N VAL A 68 14.28 -5.57 10.97
CA VAL A 68 13.60 -6.80 10.59
C VAL A 68 13.29 -6.88 9.09
N SER A 69 13.29 -5.74 8.39
CA SER A 69 13.15 -5.67 6.93
C SER A 69 14.35 -6.23 6.16
N GLY A 70 15.53 -6.28 6.77
CA GLY A 70 16.78 -6.58 6.07
C GLY A 70 17.27 -5.47 5.13
N ILE A 71 16.63 -4.29 5.12
CA ILE A 71 17.08 -3.13 4.35
C ILE A 71 18.13 -2.37 5.17
N GLU A 72 19.28 -2.10 4.56
CA GLU A 72 20.32 -1.27 5.15
C GLU A 72 19.93 0.21 5.08
N LEU A 73 19.88 0.87 6.24
CA LEU A 73 19.52 2.27 6.36
C LEU A 73 20.72 3.12 6.80
N PRO A 74 20.91 4.32 6.24
CA PRO A 74 22.08 5.16 6.51
C PRO A 74 21.93 5.97 7.80
N LEU A 75 21.71 5.31 8.95
CA LEU A 75 21.63 5.99 10.24
C LEU A 75 23.01 6.52 10.66
N PRO A 76 23.19 7.83 10.93
CA PRO A 76 24.47 8.36 11.40
C PRO A 76 24.87 7.76 12.75
N ARG A 77 26.19 7.58 12.98
CA ARG A 77 26.70 6.96 14.20
C ARG A 77 26.40 7.76 15.47
N LYS A 78 26.26 7.05 16.59
CA LYS A 78 26.22 7.64 17.93
C LYS A 78 27.56 8.32 18.23
N ARG A 79 27.50 9.48 18.88
CA ARG A 79 28.65 10.23 19.38
C ARG A 79 28.35 10.65 20.80
N ILE A 80 29.24 10.30 21.72
CA ILE A 80 29.03 10.47 23.17
C ILE A 80 29.79 11.70 23.69
N PHE A 81 30.86 12.12 23.02
CA PHE A 81 31.64 13.32 23.37
C PHE A 81 31.48 14.44 22.33
N GLY A 82 31.19 15.66 22.79
CA GLY A 82 31.00 16.83 21.92
C GLY A 82 29.74 16.74 21.03
N ASN A 83 28.74 15.97 21.44
CA ASN A 83 27.50 15.75 20.71
C ASN A 83 26.60 17.00 20.58
N MET A 84 26.83 18.02 21.42
CA MET A 84 26.15 19.32 21.39
C MET A 84 26.92 20.38 20.59
N ARG A 85 28.11 20.05 20.03
CA ARG A 85 28.88 21.03 19.24
C ARG A 85 28.05 21.44 18.00
N PRO A 86 27.89 22.76 17.72
CA PRO A 86 27.02 23.23 16.63
C PRO A 86 27.33 22.61 15.27
N GLU A 87 28.61 22.48 14.91
CA GLU A 87 29.06 21.86 13.66
C GLU A 87 28.59 20.40 13.54
N PHE A 88 28.75 19.64 14.62
CA PHE A 88 28.36 18.24 14.66
C PHE A 88 26.84 18.08 14.61
N VAL A 89 26.10 18.96 15.29
CA VAL A 89 24.64 18.98 15.25
C VAL A 89 24.14 19.30 13.84
N ALA A 90 24.78 20.24 13.14
CA ALA A 90 24.45 20.57 11.76
C ALA A 90 24.74 19.41 10.78
N GLU A 91 25.89 18.76 10.90
CA GLU A 91 26.24 17.56 10.14
C GLU A 91 25.24 16.42 10.40
N ARG A 92 24.94 16.16 11.67
CA ARG A 92 23.97 15.13 12.06
C ARG A 92 22.57 15.43 11.56
N LYS A 93 22.12 16.69 11.57
CA LYS A 93 20.84 17.10 10.99
C LYS A 93 20.74 16.68 9.52
N GLN A 94 21.78 16.94 8.73
CA GLN A 94 21.82 16.56 7.31
C GLN A 94 21.78 15.03 7.14
N ALA A 95 22.58 14.30 7.91
CA ALA A 95 22.59 12.83 7.86
C ALA A 95 21.25 12.21 8.28
N LEU A 96 20.58 12.77 9.29
CA LEU A 96 19.24 12.34 9.71
C LEU A 96 18.17 12.64 8.65
N GLN A 97 18.31 13.74 7.88
CA GLN A 97 17.45 14.02 6.73
C GLN A 97 17.59 12.94 5.65
N VAL A 98 18.82 12.52 5.34
CA VAL A 98 19.08 11.44 4.38
C VAL A 98 18.46 10.13 4.88
N TYR A 99 18.63 9.81 6.16
CA TYR A 99 18.03 8.62 6.78
C TYR A 99 16.50 8.62 6.67
N ILE A 100 15.81 9.70 7.08
CA ILE A 100 14.34 9.72 7.05
C ILE A 100 13.80 9.72 5.62
N ASN A 101 14.51 10.35 4.66
CA ASN A 101 14.18 10.25 3.25
C ASN A 101 14.28 8.79 2.75
N ALA A 102 15.34 8.06 3.11
CA ALA A 102 15.49 6.65 2.74
C ALA A 102 14.34 5.78 3.29
N VAL A 103 13.91 6.03 4.52
CA VAL A 103 12.76 5.33 5.13
C VAL A 103 11.45 5.66 4.39
N LEU A 104 11.17 6.93 4.13
CA LEU A 104 9.90 7.37 3.53
C LEU A 104 9.80 7.14 2.01
N MET A 105 10.94 7.05 1.31
CA MET A 105 10.99 6.73 -0.12
C MET A 105 10.85 5.24 -0.43
N ASN A 106 11.11 4.36 0.55
CA ASN A 106 10.86 2.94 0.38
C ASN A 106 9.40 2.60 0.72
N PRO A 107 8.56 2.13 -0.23
CA PRO A 107 7.13 1.91 0.01
C PRO A 107 6.82 0.90 1.13
N ILE A 108 7.68 -0.10 1.33
CA ILE A 108 7.51 -1.14 2.35
C ILE A 108 7.82 -0.58 3.74
N LEU A 109 8.90 0.20 3.87
CA LEU A 109 9.23 0.86 5.14
C LEU A 109 8.21 1.95 5.49
N ALA A 110 7.87 2.80 4.51
CA ALA A 110 6.96 3.94 4.69
C ALA A 110 5.53 3.52 5.07
N SER A 111 5.09 2.33 4.66
CA SER A 111 3.79 1.75 5.03
C SER A 111 3.79 1.06 6.39
N SER A 112 4.95 0.90 7.05
CA SER A 112 5.04 0.24 8.35
C SER A 112 4.58 1.13 9.51
N LEU A 113 4.01 0.52 10.55
CA LEU A 113 3.56 1.24 11.74
C LEU A 113 4.68 2.03 12.44
N PRO A 114 5.91 1.49 12.60
CA PRO A 114 7.02 2.26 13.15
C PRO A 114 7.31 3.54 12.38
N ALA A 115 7.34 3.49 11.04
CA ALA A 115 7.59 4.66 10.21
C ALA A 115 6.46 5.69 10.30
N LYS A 116 5.19 5.27 10.16
CA LYS A 116 4.03 6.15 10.29
C LYS A 116 3.97 6.83 11.66
N ARG A 117 4.12 6.06 12.74
CA ARG A 117 4.12 6.60 14.12
C ARG A 117 5.29 7.54 14.39
N PHE A 118 6.43 7.32 13.73
CA PHE A 118 7.59 8.20 13.88
C PHE A 118 7.31 9.62 13.34
N VAL A 119 6.64 9.75 12.19
CA VAL A 119 6.36 11.05 11.55
C VAL A 119 4.96 11.61 11.86
N ASP A 120 4.04 10.80 12.37
CA ASP A 120 2.65 11.18 12.66
C ASP A 120 2.17 10.48 13.94
N PRO A 121 2.73 10.83 15.12
CA PRO A 121 2.39 10.15 16.36
C PRO A 121 0.93 10.34 16.76
N GLU A 122 0.31 11.48 16.43
CA GLU A 122 -1.08 11.75 16.79
C GLU A 122 -2.04 10.78 16.10
N SER A 123 -1.87 10.55 14.80
CA SER A 123 -2.74 9.65 14.02
C SER A 123 -2.49 8.16 14.28
N TYR A 124 -1.29 7.81 14.76
CA TYR A 124 -0.83 6.41 14.89
C TYR A 124 -0.42 6.02 16.32
N SER A 125 -0.79 6.79 17.34
CA SER A 125 -0.52 6.52 18.76
C SER A 125 -1.35 5.35 19.30
N GLN A 126 -2.59 5.23 18.83
CA GLN A 126 -3.53 4.21 19.30
C GLN A 126 -3.05 2.79 18.96
N SER A 127 -3.44 1.83 19.81
CA SER A 127 -3.23 0.41 19.56
C SER A 127 -4.31 -0.13 18.64
N PHE A 128 -4.06 -0.14 17.33
CA PHE A 128 -4.99 -0.73 16.35
C PHE A 128 -5.25 -2.21 16.65
N HIS A 129 -4.26 -2.90 17.22
CA HIS A 129 -4.40 -4.30 17.63
C HIS A 129 -5.48 -4.49 18.69
N ASP A 130 -5.47 -3.68 19.77
CA ASP A 130 -6.43 -3.84 20.86
C ASP A 130 -7.86 -3.50 20.38
N HIS A 131 -8.00 -2.50 19.51
CA HIS A 131 -9.28 -2.17 18.87
C HIS A 131 -9.77 -3.34 17.99
N ALA A 132 -8.87 -3.95 17.22
CA ALA A 132 -9.20 -5.10 16.40
C ALA A 132 -9.63 -6.32 17.24
N VAL A 133 -8.94 -6.59 18.35
CA VAL A 133 -9.30 -7.68 19.28
C VAL A 133 -10.71 -7.45 19.84
N GLN A 134 -10.99 -6.24 20.34
CA GLN A 134 -12.30 -5.90 20.93
C GLN A 134 -13.43 -6.05 19.91
N ASN A 135 -13.26 -5.54 18.68
CA ASN A 135 -14.29 -5.64 17.65
C ASN A 135 -14.44 -7.07 17.11
N ALA A 136 -13.34 -7.82 16.92
CA ALA A 136 -13.41 -9.21 16.50
C ALA A 136 -14.13 -10.08 17.55
N MET A 137 -13.87 -9.85 18.84
CA MET A 137 -14.61 -10.50 19.93
C MET A 137 -16.09 -10.11 19.93
N LEU A 138 -16.43 -8.86 19.60
CA LEU A 138 -17.82 -8.42 19.48
C LEU A 138 -18.54 -9.14 18.34
N CYS A 139 -17.90 -9.26 17.17
CA CYS A 139 -18.43 -10.00 16.02
C CYS A 139 -18.70 -11.48 16.34
N LEU A 140 -17.83 -12.12 17.13
CA LEU A 140 -17.94 -13.55 17.48
C LEU A 140 -18.66 -13.81 18.82
N ARG A 141 -19.19 -12.78 19.49
CA ARG A 141 -19.78 -12.90 20.84
C ARG A 141 -20.93 -13.91 20.88
N ASN A 142 -21.79 -13.88 19.85
CA ASN A 142 -22.97 -14.73 19.73
C ASN A 142 -22.80 -15.81 18.66
N ASP A 143 -21.60 -15.95 18.09
CA ASP A 143 -21.32 -16.98 17.08
C ASP A 143 -21.17 -18.35 17.77
N SER A 144 -21.91 -19.36 17.33
CA SER A 144 -21.87 -20.70 17.92
C SER A 144 -20.74 -21.57 17.39
N THR A 145 -20.09 -21.16 16.30
CA THR A 145 -19.19 -22.00 15.51
C THR A 145 -17.74 -21.66 15.76
N TRP A 146 -17.42 -20.36 15.87
CA TRP A 146 -16.06 -19.84 15.84
C TRP A 146 -15.65 -19.24 17.18
N SER A 147 -14.40 -19.47 17.55
CA SER A 147 -13.75 -18.90 18.72
C SER A 147 -12.48 -18.15 18.31
N LEU A 148 -12.36 -16.89 18.74
CA LEU A 148 -11.19 -16.06 18.44
C LEU A 148 -9.98 -16.56 19.24
N GLY A 149 -8.90 -16.86 18.54
CA GLY A 149 -7.61 -17.22 19.12
C GLY A 149 -6.63 -16.05 19.18
N GLY A 150 -5.36 -16.38 19.43
CA GLY A 150 -4.28 -15.40 19.49
C GLY A 150 -3.96 -14.75 18.15
N THR A 151 -3.28 -13.61 18.20
CA THR A 151 -2.83 -12.89 16.99
C THR A 151 -1.85 -13.71 16.15
N MET A 152 -1.92 -13.53 14.83
CA MET A 152 -0.93 -14.02 13.88
C MET A 152 0.14 -12.96 13.55
N GLY A 153 0.05 -11.76 14.13
CA GLY A 153 0.97 -10.65 13.86
C GLY A 153 0.66 -9.90 12.56
N ALA A 154 1.57 -9.00 12.19
CA ALA A 154 1.44 -8.12 11.01
C ALA A 154 1.91 -8.83 9.73
N ILE A 155 1.21 -9.90 9.32
CA ILE A 155 1.59 -10.73 8.17
C ILE A 155 1.26 -10.09 6.80
N GLY A 156 0.36 -9.09 6.80
CA GLY A 156 -0.03 -8.31 5.63
C GLY A 156 0.45 -6.85 5.69
N TRP A 157 0.27 -6.13 4.59
CA TRP A 157 0.78 -4.76 4.40
C TRP A 157 -0.09 -3.66 5.03
N ARG A 158 -1.38 -3.94 5.25
CA ARG A 158 -2.34 -2.95 5.76
C ARG A 158 -2.20 -2.79 7.26
N LEU A 159 -2.04 -1.54 7.72
CA LEU A 159 -1.89 -1.20 9.14
C LEU A 159 -3.11 -1.53 9.99
N ARG A 160 -4.30 -1.36 9.41
CA ARG A 160 -5.60 -1.54 10.06
C ARG A 160 -6.23 -2.90 9.77
N LYS A 161 -5.43 -3.83 9.22
CA LYS A 161 -5.84 -5.22 9.00
C LYS A 161 -5.10 -6.11 9.99
N HIS A 162 -5.87 -6.83 10.81
CA HIS A 162 -5.33 -7.70 11.85
C HIS A 162 -5.77 -9.14 11.64
N TYR A 163 -4.85 -10.06 11.91
CA TYR A 163 -5.02 -11.48 11.65
C TYR A 163 -5.02 -12.25 12.97
N PHE A 164 -5.98 -13.15 13.12
CA PHE A 164 -6.16 -13.96 14.32
C PHE A 164 -6.31 -15.44 13.93
N LYS A 165 -5.79 -16.31 14.78
CA LYS A 165 -6.15 -17.72 14.74
C LYS A 165 -7.63 -17.86 15.09
N VAL A 166 -8.30 -18.85 14.52
CA VAL A 166 -9.68 -19.20 14.90
C VAL A 166 -9.77 -20.69 15.04
N THR A 167 -10.52 -21.14 16.04
CA THR A 167 -10.85 -22.55 16.25
C THR A 167 -12.35 -22.75 16.25
N THR A 168 -12.80 -23.93 15.83
CA THR A 168 -14.19 -24.32 15.92
C THR A 168 -14.54 -24.61 17.38
N LYS A 169 -15.71 -24.17 17.83
CA LYS A 169 -16.22 -24.50 19.17
C LYS A 169 -16.63 -25.97 19.19
N PRO A 170 -16.35 -26.71 20.27
CA PRO A 170 -16.87 -28.05 20.42
C PRO A 170 -18.42 -28.00 20.41
N PRO A 171 -19.09 -29.01 19.84
CA PRO A 171 -20.55 -29.05 19.85
C PRO A 171 -21.04 -29.00 21.30
N GLU A 172 -21.98 -28.11 21.60
CA GLU A 172 -22.59 -28.04 22.93
C GLU A 172 -23.20 -29.40 23.26
N LYS A 173 -22.73 -30.03 24.34
CA LYS A 173 -23.38 -31.23 24.89
C LYS A 173 -24.77 -30.80 25.34
N SER A 174 -25.80 -31.24 24.63
CA SER A 174 -27.19 -31.02 25.01
C SER A 174 -27.42 -31.54 26.42
N HIS A 175 -27.42 -30.66 27.41
CA HIS A 175 -27.99 -30.96 28.71
C HIS A 175 -29.50 -30.93 28.54
N ASN A 176 -30.09 -32.10 28.34
CA ASN A 176 -31.52 -32.34 28.56
C ASN A 176 -31.84 -31.96 30.02
N LYS A 177 -32.16 -30.69 30.27
CA LYS A 177 -32.92 -30.29 31.45
C LYS A 177 -34.39 -30.34 31.08
N GLN A 178 -35.02 -31.49 31.33
CA GLN A 178 -36.43 -31.52 31.68
C GLN A 178 -36.60 -30.63 32.91
N LEU A 179 -37.09 -29.41 32.71
CA LEU A 179 -37.58 -28.55 33.78
C LEU A 179 -39.10 -28.49 33.66
N VAL A 180 -39.71 -29.21 34.59
CA VAL A 180 -41.14 -29.29 34.85
C VAL A 180 -41.72 -27.87 34.99
N LYS A 181 -42.82 -27.62 34.27
CA LYS A 181 -43.66 -26.43 34.43
C LYS A 181 -44.11 -26.30 35.88
N SER A 182 -43.92 -25.13 36.47
CA SER A 182 -44.77 -24.63 37.54
C SER A 182 -44.92 -23.13 37.35
N GLY A 183 -46.16 -22.72 37.07
CA GLY A 183 -46.51 -21.33 36.84
C GLY A 183 -46.69 -20.57 38.15
N SER A 184 -46.41 -19.27 38.11
CA SER A 184 -47.19 -18.24 38.80
C SER A 184 -46.83 -16.87 38.22
N GLN A 185 -47.86 -16.09 37.93
CA GLN A 185 -47.81 -14.72 37.40
C GLN A 185 -47.43 -13.72 38.51
N THR A 186 -46.70 -12.65 38.18
CA THR A 186 -47.21 -11.25 38.15
C THR A 186 -46.11 -10.15 38.19
N HIS A 187 -46.44 -9.04 37.51
CA HIS A 187 -45.98 -7.62 37.60
C HIS A 187 -44.67 -7.10 36.94
N GLN A 188 -44.90 -6.45 35.79
CA GLN A 188 -44.42 -5.13 35.28
C GLN A 188 -43.13 -4.48 35.84
N SER A 189 -42.17 -4.11 34.96
CA SER A 189 -42.08 -2.75 34.37
C SER A 189 -40.71 -2.42 33.71
N LYS A 190 -40.78 -1.57 32.66
CA LYS A 190 -39.79 -0.60 32.12
C LYS A 190 -38.62 -1.04 31.20
N HIS A 191 -38.88 -0.80 29.91
CA HIS A 191 -38.02 -0.22 28.85
C HIS A 191 -36.54 0.07 29.15
N PHE A 192 -35.65 -0.60 28.40
CA PHE A 192 -34.53 0.02 27.69
C PHE A 192 -34.38 -0.66 26.33
N ALA A 193 -34.45 0.13 25.24
CA ALA A 193 -34.34 -0.36 23.87
C ALA A 193 -32.86 -0.59 23.52
N ALA A 194 -32.42 -1.84 23.61
CA ALA A 194 -31.22 -2.32 22.93
C ALA A 194 -31.59 -2.69 21.49
N GLY A 195 -31.01 -1.99 20.52
CA GLY A 195 -31.12 -2.34 19.10
C GLY A 195 -30.44 -3.69 18.85
N SER A 196 -31.26 -4.74 18.78
CA SER A 196 -30.83 -6.11 18.53
C SER A 196 -30.57 -6.30 17.03
N SER A 197 -29.31 -6.54 16.66
CA SER A 197 -28.93 -7.05 15.34
C SER A 197 -29.12 -8.57 15.32
N ASN A 198 -30.36 -9.01 15.11
CA ASN A 198 -30.65 -10.40 14.75
C ASN A 198 -30.29 -10.60 13.28
N GLY A 199 -29.11 -11.17 13.05
CA GLY A 199 -28.61 -11.55 11.73
C GLY A 199 -27.93 -12.90 11.77
N SER A 200 -28.67 -13.97 12.06
CA SER A 200 -28.23 -15.33 11.75
C SER A 200 -28.28 -15.54 10.24
N GLY A 201 -27.31 -14.96 9.53
CA GLY A 201 -26.94 -15.41 8.19
C GLY A 201 -26.25 -16.75 8.33
N HIS A 202 -26.79 -17.80 7.69
CA HIS A 202 -26.21 -19.14 7.67
C HIS A 202 -24.68 -19.08 7.45
N SER A 203 -23.92 -19.31 8.51
CA SER A 203 -22.51 -19.66 8.42
C SER A 203 -22.42 -20.98 7.66
N ILE A 204 -21.48 -21.09 6.74
CA ILE A 204 -21.12 -22.39 6.19
C ILE A 204 -20.73 -23.27 7.38
N ASP A 205 -21.40 -24.41 7.55
CA ASP A 205 -21.22 -25.28 8.71
C ASP A 205 -19.75 -25.70 8.78
N ALA A 206 -19.12 -25.58 9.96
CA ALA A 206 -17.70 -25.89 10.13
C ALA A 206 -17.37 -27.35 9.76
N GLY A 207 -18.39 -28.22 9.68
CA GLY A 207 -18.29 -29.59 9.17
C GLY A 207 -18.03 -29.74 7.67
N THR A 208 -18.02 -28.65 6.89
CA THR A 208 -17.64 -28.66 5.46
C THR A 208 -16.16 -28.38 5.19
N LEU A 209 -15.38 -28.07 6.24
CA LEU A 209 -13.94 -27.89 6.10
C LEU A 209 -13.24 -29.24 6.14
N ASP A 210 -12.33 -29.48 5.18
CA ASP A 210 -11.50 -30.68 5.19
C ASP A 210 -10.76 -30.80 6.53
N PRO A 211 -10.74 -32.00 7.15
CA PRO A 211 -10.02 -32.22 8.40
C PRO A 211 -8.57 -31.71 8.32
N GLY A 212 -8.19 -30.81 9.24
CA GLY A 212 -6.85 -30.22 9.28
C GLY A 212 -6.66 -28.93 8.47
N SER A 213 -7.73 -28.40 7.85
CA SER A 213 -7.73 -27.06 7.26
C SER A 213 -7.51 -25.99 8.33
N GLU A 214 -6.51 -25.14 8.12
CA GLU A 214 -6.31 -23.95 8.96
C GLU A 214 -7.19 -22.82 8.43
N VAL A 215 -7.76 -22.03 9.34
CA VAL A 215 -8.54 -20.84 9.03
C VAL A 215 -7.93 -19.61 9.68
N VAL A 216 -8.24 -18.45 9.13
CA VAL A 216 -7.80 -17.15 9.63
C VAL A 216 -9.00 -16.23 9.78
N ALA A 217 -9.07 -15.52 10.91
CA ALA A 217 -9.93 -14.37 11.09
C ALA A 217 -9.16 -13.11 10.72
N GLU A 218 -9.76 -12.29 9.88
CA GLU A 218 -9.22 -11.05 9.35
C GLU A 218 -10.13 -9.90 9.77
N TRP A 219 -9.68 -9.10 10.72
CA TRP A 219 -10.34 -7.85 11.08
C TRP A 219 -9.82 -6.73 10.20
N LEU A 220 -10.72 -5.93 9.63
CA LEU A 220 -10.39 -4.76 8.83
C LEU A 220 -11.30 -3.58 9.14
N GLU A 221 -10.70 -2.44 9.50
CA GLU A 221 -11.41 -1.17 9.72
C GLU A 221 -11.95 -0.58 8.40
N TYR A 222 -13.04 0.19 8.48
CA TYR A 222 -13.55 0.94 7.33
C TYR A 222 -12.57 1.99 6.85
N GLY A 223 -12.46 2.13 5.52
CA GLY A 223 -11.59 3.11 4.90
C GLY A 223 -12.31 4.39 4.44
N PRO A 224 -11.54 5.33 3.85
CA PRO A 224 -12.05 6.63 3.39
C PRO A 224 -13.10 6.54 2.27
N ASP A 225 -13.17 5.42 1.55
CA ASP A 225 -14.15 5.19 0.47
C ASP A 225 -15.38 4.39 0.96
N LYS A 226 -15.63 4.31 2.28
CA LYS A 226 -16.80 3.62 2.84
C LYS A 226 -18.07 4.45 2.60
N PHE A 227 -18.64 4.33 1.40
CA PHE A 227 -19.80 5.10 0.97
C PHE A 227 -21.15 4.38 1.14
N VAL A 228 -21.13 3.08 1.46
CA VAL A 228 -22.33 2.31 1.79
C VAL A 228 -22.69 2.54 3.26
N ASP A 229 -23.96 2.82 3.52
CA ASP A 229 -24.48 3.00 4.87
C ASP A 229 -24.31 1.71 5.69
N GLU A 230 -23.96 1.86 6.96
CA GLU A 230 -23.72 0.75 7.88
C GLU A 230 -24.89 -0.23 7.97
N LYS A 231 -26.13 0.26 7.90
CA LYS A 231 -27.34 -0.57 7.98
C LYS A 231 -27.47 -1.55 6.80
N GLU A 232 -26.86 -1.21 5.65
CA GLU A 232 -26.94 -1.99 4.42
C GLU A 232 -25.77 -2.98 4.27
N ILE A 233 -24.68 -2.79 5.02
CA ILE A 233 -23.46 -3.61 4.93
C ILE A 233 -23.76 -5.08 5.20
N GLY A 234 -24.56 -5.39 6.22
CA GLY A 234 -24.89 -6.77 6.59
C GLY A 234 -25.54 -7.56 5.45
N GLY A 235 -26.43 -6.93 4.66
CA GLY A 235 -27.09 -7.58 3.53
C GLY A 235 -26.13 -7.91 2.38
N ILE A 236 -25.17 -7.01 2.12
CA ILE A 236 -24.14 -7.23 1.09
C ILE A 236 -23.13 -8.28 1.56
N MET A 237 -22.69 -8.23 2.81
CA MET A 237 -21.79 -9.24 3.40
C MET A 237 -22.40 -10.65 3.35
N LYS A 238 -23.71 -10.78 3.62
CA LYS A 238 -24.43 -12.05 3.46
C LYS A 238 -24.40 -12.56 2.01
N SER A 239 -24.45 -11.66 1.04
CA SER A 239 -24.33 -12.02 -0.37
C SER A 239 -22.91 -12.46 -0.74
N LEU A 240 -21.88 -11.86 -0.12
CA LEU A 240 -20.47 -12.26 -0.30
C LEU A 240 -20.19 -13.66 0.26
N MET A 241 -20.78 -14.01 1.41
CA MET A 241 -20.69 -15.39 1.96
C MET A 241 -21.30 -16.44 1.03
N GLY A 242 -22.33 -16.07 0.25
CA GLY A 242 -22.97 -16.95 -0.72
C GLY A 242 -22.31 -16.96 -2.10
N LEU A 243 -21.19 -16.26 -2.31
CA LEU A 243 -20.48 -16.23 -3.59
C LEU A 243 -19.74 -17.55 -3.81
N GLN A 244 -19.96 -18.15 -4.97
CA GLN A 244 -19.26 -19.35 -5.45
C GLN A 244 -18.65 -19.07 -6.82
N HIS A 245 -17.34 -19.20 -6.93
CA HIS A 245 -16.62 -19.04 -8.19
C HIS A 245 -15.30 -19.84 -8.11
N PRO A 246 -14.89 -20.58 -9.18
CA PRO A 246 -13.66 -21.37 -9.15
C PRO A 246 -12.41 -20.58 -8.78
N HIS A 247 -12.38 -19.31 -9.19
CA HIS A 247 -11.25 -18.39 -9.01
C HIS A 247 -11.44 -17.33 -7.91
N ILE A 248 -12.38 -17.51 -6.99
CA ILE A 248 -12.55 -16.61 -5.83
C ILE A 248 -12.61 -17.46 -4.56
N GLU A 249 -11.82 -17.10 -3.56
CA GLU A 249 -11.82 -17.81 -2.29
C GLU A 249 -13.14 -17.55 -1.53
N PRO A 250 -13.85 -18.61 -1.09
CA PRO A 250 -15.07 -18.45 -0.32
C PRO A 250 -14.86 -17.71 1.01
N VAL A 251 -15.87 -16.94 1.40
CA VAL A 251 -15.95 -16.31 2.72
C VAL A 251 -16.78 -17.21 3.64
N LEU A 252 -16.16 -17.79 4.66
CA LEU A 252 -16.80 -18.74 5.58
C LEU A 252 -17.71 -18.02 6.59
N LEU A 253 -17.27 -16.84 7.04
CA LEU A 253 -18.01 -15.94 7.91
C LEU A 253 -17.69 -14.49 7.52
N ALA A 254 -18.69 -13.64 7.53
CA ALA A 254 -18.53 -12.18 7.50
C ALA A 254 -19.45 -11.55 8.54
N ALA A 255 -18.88 -10.76 9.44
CA ALA A 255 -19.60 -10.03 10.48
C ALA A 255 -19.05 -8.60 10.56
N HIS A 256 -19.87 -7.62 10.91
CA HIS A 256 -19.44 -6.22 10.95
C HIS A 256 -19.82 -5.53 12.24
N THR A 257 -19.14 -4.42 12.53
CA THR A 257 -19.48 -3.45 13.57
C THR A 257 -19.55 -2.06 12.93
N GLU A 258 -19.74 -1.03 13.76
CA GLU A 258 -19.61 0.38 13.34
C GLU A 258 -18.19 0.76 12.88
N ASN A 259 -17.18 -0.01 13.28
CA ASN A 259 -15.77 0.29 13.05
C ASN A 259 -15.13 -0.49 11.89
N GLY A 260 -15.72 -1.63 11.49
CA GLY A 260 -15.14 -2.47 10.45
C GLY A 260 -15.83 -3.82 10.30
N CYS A 261 -15.12 -4.77 9.69
CA CYS A 261 -15.59 -6.12 9.42
C CYS A 261 -14.58 -7.18 9.88
N LEU A 262 -15.11 -8.29 10.38
CA LEU A 262 -14.41 -9.54 10.61
C LEU A 262 -14.80 -10.53 9.51
N VAL A 263 -13.80 -11.04 8.80
CA VAL A 263 -13.96 -12.11 7.81
C VAL A 263 -13.20 -13.36 8.26
N ILE A 264 -13.82 -14.53 8.15
CA ILE A 264 -13.14 -15.82 8.35
C ILE A 264 -13.06 -16.54 7.00
N ARG A 265 -11.87 -17.04 6.66
CA ARG A 265 -11.61 -17.84 5.46
C ARG A 265 -10.50 -18.86 5.66
N LYS A 266 -10.30 -19.73 4.68
CA LYS A 266 -9.20 -20.71 4.67
C LYS A 266 -7.84 -19.99 4.70
N PHE A 267 -6.94 -20.45 5.57
CA PHE A 267 -5.56 -20.02 5.60
C PHE A 267 -4.71 -20.94 4.73
N HIS A 268 -4.10 -20.38 3.69
CA HIS A 268 -3.26 -21.12 2.75
C HIS A 268 -1.82 -21.19 3.26
N LYS A 269 -1.37 -22.40 3.63
CA LYS A 269 -0.04 -22.64 4.24
C LYS A 269 1.14 -22.30 3.31
N HIS A 270 0.92 -22.33 1.99
CA HIS A 270 1.89 -21.92 0.98
C HIS A 270 1.92 -20.39 0.75
N GLY A 271 1.00 -19.65 1.37
CA GLY A 271 0.90 -18.21 1.25
C GLY A 271 0.27 -17.76 -0.06
N THR A 272 0.47 -16.47 -0.32
CA THR A 272 -0.04 -15.78 -1.50
C THR A 272 0.93 -15.89 -2.67
N LEU A 273 0.50 -15.54 -3.88
CA LEU A 273 1.38 -15.40 -5.03
C LEU A 273 2.57 -14.47 -4.72
N LYS A 274 2.38 -13.43 -3.91
CA LYS A 274 3.49 -12.57 -3.49
C LYS A 274 4.52 -13.31 -2.63
N ASP A 275 4.08 -14.19 -1.74
CA ASP A 275 4.97 -15.05 -0.95
C ASP A 275 5.76 -15.99 -1.88
N VAL A 276 5.11 -16.55 -2.90
CA VAL A 276 5.77 -17.39 -3.92
C VAL A 276 6.84 -16.60 -4.69
N LEU A 277 6.48 -15.44 -5.26
CA LEU A 277 7.40 -14.63 -6.08
C LEU A 277 8.59 -14.10 -5.27
N CYS A 278 8.41 -13.86 -3.97
CA CYS A 278 9.48 -13.44 -3.05
C CYS A 278 10.17 -14.61 -2.33
N MET A 279 9.85 -15.86 -2.69
CA MET A 279 10.38 -17.08 -2.06
C MET A 279 10.28 -17.05 -0.53
N ALA A 280 9.18 -16.52 0.00
CA ALA A 280 8.97 -16.34 1.42
C ALA A 280 8.63 -17.70 2.08
N ALA A 281 9.59 -18.25 2.81
CA ALA A 281 9.48 -19.61 3.37
C ALA A 281 8.34 -19.81 4.38
N ASN A 282 7.90 -18.76 5.08
CA ASN A 282 6.81 -18.85 6.05
C ASN A 282 5.84 -17.66 5.90
N PRO A 283 4.62 -17.90 5.40
CA PRO A 283 3.62 -16.85 5.22
C PRO A 283 3.19 -16.16 6.52
N LYS A 284 3.39 -16.81 7.68
CA LYS A 284 3.09 -16.26 9.02
C LYS A 284 4.16 -15.28 9.52
N ASN A 285 5.28 -15.13 8.83
CA ASN A 285 6.26 -14.12 9.20
C ASN A 285 5.73 -12.70 8.94
N PRO A 286 6.17 -11.70 9.73
CA PRO A 286 5.75 -10.31 9.52
C PRO A 286 6.04 -9.81 8.10
N PHE A 287 5.12 -9.03 7.53
CA PHE A 287 5.20 -8.47 6.18
C PHE A 287 6.55 -7.81 5.91
N LEU A 288 7.02 -7.00 6.85
CA LEU A 288 8.29 -6.28 6.74
C LEU A 288 9.48 -7.24 6.53
N SER A 289 9.49 -8.37 7.24
CA SER A 289 10.54 -9.41 7.11
C SER A 289 10.49 -10.20 5.81
N LYS A 290 9.29 -10.40 5.26
CA LYS A 290 9.10 -11.18 4.03
C LYS A 290 9.51 -10.38 2.80
N TYR A 291 9.21 -9.08 2.79
CA TYR A 291 9.23 -8.27 1.57
C TYR A 291 10.19 -7.10 1.58
N GLY A 292 10.71 -6.68 2.74
CA GLY A 292 11.66 -5.57 2.82
C GLY A 292 12.92 -5.82 1.97
N ASN A 293 13.59 -6.92 2.24
CA ASN A 293 14.73 -7.42 1.47
C ASN A 293 14.58 -8.95 1.31
N PRO A 294 13.77 -9.43 0.36
CA PRO A 294 13.46 -10.85 0.22
C PRO A 294 14.73 -11.64 -0.10
N LYS A 295 14.85 -12.85 0.48
CA LYS A 295 16.03 -13.72 0.30
C LYS A 295 16.22 -14.19 -1.14
N GLY A 296 15.17 -14.20 -1.93
CA GLY A 296 15.17 -14.61 -3.31
C GLY A 296 13.97 -14.05 -4.05
N ARG A 297 14.02 -14.12 -5.37
CA ARG A 297 12.94 -13.75 -6.27
C ARG A 297 12.83 -14.79 -7.36
N THR A 298 11.61 -15.13 -7.74
CA THR A 298 11.36 -16.08 -8.81
C THR A 298 10.29 -15.55 -9.75
N ALA A 299 10.59 -15.62 -11.06
CA ALA A 299 9.59 -15.44 -12.10
C ALA A 299 8.82 -16.75 -12.31
N LEU A 300 7.61 -16.65 -12.85
CA LEU A 300 6.82 -17.81 -13.27
C LEU A 300 7.09 -18.15 -14.73
N SER A 301 6.85 -19.41 -15.11
CA SER A 301 6.90 -19.82 -16.52
C SER A 301 5.81 -19.10 -17.34
N MET A 302 6.05 -18.88 -18.64
CA MET A 302 5.05 -18.22 -19.49
C MET A 302 3.71 -18.97 -19.53
N LYS A 303 3.73 -20.31 -19.42
CA LYS A 303 2.53 -21.15 -19.28
C LYS A 303 1.73 -20.78 -18.02
N GLN A 304 2.40 -20.64 -16.88
CA GLN A 304 1.78 -20.20 -15.63
C GLN A 304 1.30 -18.75 -15.70
N VAL A 305 2.12 -17.81 -16.21
CA VAL A 305 1.74 -16.40 -16.38
C VAL A 305 0.47 -16.27 -17.21
N ALA A 306 0.37 -17.00 -18.33
CA ALA A 306 -0.82 -16.98 -19.18
C ALA A 306 -2.03 -17.67 -18.53
N THR A 307 -1.83 -18.83 -17.92
CA THR A 307 -2.91 -19.59 -17.27
C THR A 307 -3.50 -18.81 -16.10
N TYR A 308 -2.67 -18.32 -15.19
CA TYR A 308 -3.11 -17.55 -14.03
C TYR A 308 -3.66 -16.18 -14.45
N GLY A 309 -3.04 -15.51 -15.43
CA GLY A 309 -3.55 -14.26 -15.98
C GLY A 309 -4.98 -14.39 -16.55
N LYS A 310 -5.24 -15.49 -17.28
CA LYS A 310 -6.58 -15.78 -17.82
C LYS A 310 -7.61 -16.01 -16.71
N GLN A 311 -7.28 -16.83 -15.71
CA GLN A 311 -8.18 -17.11 -14.57
C GLN A 311 -8.50 -15.86 -13.75
N ILE A 312 -7.53 -14.96 -13.57
CA ILE A 312 -7.75 -13.64 -12.94
C ILE A 312 -8.75 -12.82 -13.77
N LEU A 313 -8.55 -12.71 -15.09
CA LEU A 313 -9.47 -11.96 -15.95
C LEU A 313 -10.90 -12.52 -15.91
N GLU A 314 -11.06 -13.84 -15.94
CA GLU A 314 -12.36 -14.51 -15.82
C GLU A 314 -13.08 -14.15 -14.50
N ALA A 315 -12.37 -14.14 -13.37
CA ALA A 315 -12.91 -13.72 -12.08
C ALA A 315 -13.32 -12.25 -12.05
N LEU A 316 -12.49 -11.36 -12.61
CA LEU A 316 -12.79 -9.93 -12.70
C LEU A 316 -14.03 -9.67 -13.56
N ILE A 317 -14.07 -10.23 -14.77
CA ILE A 317 -15.21 -10.11 -15.69
C ILE A 317 -16.50 -10.61 -15.00
N PHE A 318 -16.42 -11.73 -14.29
CA PHE A 318 -17.54 -12.24 -13.52
C PHE A 318 -18.04 -11.23 -12.47
N LEU A 319 -17.16 -10.67 -11.63
CA LEU A 319 -17.54 -9.67 -10.62
C LEU A 319 -18.19 -8.44 -11.25
N HIS A 320 -17.58 -7.90 -12.31
CA HIS A 320 -18.11 -6.75 -13.04
C HIS A 320 -19.48 -7.04 -13.66
N SER A 321 -19.70 -8.24 -14.22
CA SER A 321 -21.01 -8.68 -14.74
C SER A 321 -22.11 -8.73 -13.67
N LYS A 322 -21.73 -8.86 -12.39
CA LYS A 322 -22.66 -8.84 -11.25
C LYS A 322 -22.87 -7.45 -10.67
N GLY A 323 -22.18 -6.44 -11.19
CA GLY A 323 -22.20 -5.07 -10.67
C GLY A 323 -21.34 -4.91 -9.40
N TYR A 324 -20.32 -5.75 -9.24
CA TYR A 324 -19.41 -5.70 -8.10
C TYR A 324 -17.99 -5.38 -8.57
N ALA A 325 -17.37 -4.41 -7.93
CA ALA A 325 -16.02 -3.95 -8.19
C ALA A 325 -15.00 -4.76 -7.39
N TYR A 326 -13.87 -5.16 -7.99
CA TYR A 326 -12.79 -5.75 -7.19
C TYR A 326 -11.85 -4.68 -6.62
N GLY A 327 -11.21 -3.87 -7.47
CA GLY A 327 -10.42 -2.69 -7.11
C GLY A 327 -9.15 -2.95 -6.28
N HIS A 328 -8.88 -4.20 -5.91
CA HIS A 328 -7.88 -4.57 -4.90
C HIS A 328 -6.90 -5.65 -5.38
N LEU A 329 -6.76 -5.80 -6.69
CA LEU A 329 -5.86 -6.78 -7.28
C LEU A 329 -4.39 -6.43 -7.02
N HIS A 330 -3.67 -7.38 -6.40
CA HIS A 330 -2.22 -7.40 -6.26
C HIS A 330 -1.78 -8.83 -5.92
N ALA A 331 -0.50 -9.18 -6.08
CA ALA A 331 -0.02 -10.54 -5.84
C ALA A 331 -0.30 -11.04 -4.40
N GLY A 332 -0.37 -10.15 -3.42
CA GLY A 332 -0.74 -10.49 -2.03
C GLY A 332 -2.22 -10.80 -1.78
N ASN A 333 -3.09 -10.66 -2.79
CA ASN A 333 -4.52 -11.00 -2.72
C ASN A 333 -4.86 -12.16 -3.66
N ILE A 334 -3.85 -12.92 -4.06
CA ILE A 334 -3.97 -14.06 -4.95
C ILE A 334 -3.34 -15.24 -4.24
N VAL A 335 -4.01 -16.38 -4.23
CA VAL A 335 -3.43 -17.67 -3.82
C VAL A 335 -3.50 -18.63 -5.01
N ILE A 336 -2.54 -19.55 -5.08
CA ILE A 336 -2.51 -20.61 -6.09
C ILE A 336 -2.70 -21.92 -5.34
N VAL A 337 -3.76 -22.64 -5.69
CA VAL A 337 -4.11 -23.94 -5.12
C VAL A 337 -4.27 -24.90 -6.28
N ASP A 338 -3.42 -25.92 -6.38
CA ASP A 338 -3.46 -26.92 -7.44
C ASP A 338 -3.52 -26.30 -8.85
N ASP A 339 -2.60 -25.35 -9.12
CA ASP A 339 -2.54 -24.55 -10.36
C ASP A 339 -3.80 -23.72 -10.69
N CYS A 340 -4.64 -23.48 -9.68
CA CYS A 340 -5.82 -22.65 -9.78
C CYS A 340 -5.65 -21.37 -8.95
N VAL A 341 -5.82 -20.21 -9.59
CA VAL A 341 -5.89 -18.90 -8.96
C VAL A 341 -7.15 -18.84 -8.11
N LYS A 342 -7.03 -18.29 -6.90
CA LYS A 342 -8.17 -17.76 -6.15
C LYS A 342 -7.89 -16.34 -5.67
N LEU A 343 -8.80 -15.43 -5.99
CA LEU A 343 -8.79 -14.07 -5.49
C LEU A 343 -9.28 -14.03 -4.04
N LEU A 344 -8.56 -13.32 -3.19
CA LEU A 344 -8.91 -13.03 -1.81
C LEU A 344 -9.55 -11.63 -1.70
N ASP A 345 -10.02 -11.28 -0.51
CA ASP A 345 -10.22 -9.88 -0.12
C ASP A 345 -11.29 -9.12 -0.93
N ILE A 346 -12.29 -9.82 -1.47
CA ILE A 346 -13.37 -9.23 -2.28
C ILE A 346 -14.18 -8.18 -1.50
N GLU A 347 -14.25 -8.29 -0.18
CA GLU A 347 -14.94 -7.34 0.70
C GLU A 347 -14.28 -5.95 0.76
N ASN A 348 -13.01 -5.82 0.36
CA ASN A 348 -12.26 -4.58 0.49
C ASN A 348 -12.94 -3.39 -0.22
N PHE A 349 -13.60 -3.65 -1.36
CA PHE A 349 -14.34 -2.60 -2.08
C PHE A 349 -15.51 -2.06 -1.24
N LEU A 350 -16.29 -2.95 -0.62
CA LEU A 350 -17.40 -2.58 0.27
C LEU A 350 -16.90 -1.83 1.52
N LEU A 351 -15.74 -2.22 2.04
CA LEU A 351 -15.12 -1.59 3.20
C LEU A 351 -14.49 -0.22 2.88
N GLY A 352 -14.35 0.11 1.59
CA GLY A 352 -13.84 1.40 1.16
C GLY A 352 -12.38 1.64 1.54
N VAL A 353 -11.61 0.57 1.70
CA VAL A 353 -10.18 0.70 2.05
C VAL A 353 -9.37 1.12 0.83
N PRO A 354 -8.24 1.83 0.99
CA PRO A 354 -7.45 2.24 -0.17
C PRO A 354 -6.81 1.05 -0.89
N ALA A 355 -6.71 1.08 -2.21
CA ALA A 355 -6.07 0.01 -2.99
C ALA A 355 -4.53 0.06 -2.90
N PHE A 356 -3.87 -1.10 -3.03
CA PHE A 356 -2.40 -1.20 -2.96
C PHE A 356 -1.71 -0.33 -4.02
N TYR A 357 -2.22 -0.33 -5.26
CA TYR A 357 -1.68 0.45 -6.37
C TYR A 357 -2.24 1.88 -6.48
N ARG A 358 -3.02 2.35 -5.48
CA ARG A 358 -3.59 3.72 -5.50
C ARG A 358 -2.55 4.82 -5.71
N PRO A 359 -1.37 4.80 -5.05
CA PRO A 359 -0.32 5.79 -5.28
C PRO A 359 0.19 5.83 -6.72
N PHE A 360 -0.01 4.75 -7.50
CA PHE A 360 0.43 4.67 -8.88
C PHE A 360 -0.66 5.17 -9.83
N PHE A 361 -1.89 4.63 -9.76
CA PHE A 361 -2.95 5.05 -10.68
C PHE A 361 -3.48 6.46 -10.41
N MET A 362 -3.31 7.02 -9.20
CA MET A 362 -3.65 8.42 -8.93
C MET A 362 -2.79 9.42 -9.74
N GLN A 363 -1.73 8.95 -10.39
CA GLN A 363 -0.88 9.76 -11.27
C GLN A 363 -1.42 9.87 -12.70
N HIS A 364 -2.45 9.09 -13.05
CA HIS A 364 -2.91 8.89 -14.41
C HIS A 364 -4.41 9.20 -14.54
N SER A 365 -4.75 10.37 -15.09
CA SER A 365 -6.14 10.85 -15.17
C SER A 365 -7.10 9.97 -15.98
N LYS A 366 -6.58 9.05 -16.80
CA LYS A 366 -7.39 8.10 -17.58
C LYS A 366 -7.75 6.84 -16.80
N ILE A 367 -7.09 6.58 -15.68
CA ILE A 367 -7.35 5.43 -14.81
C ILE A 367 -8.19 5.94 -13.65
N HIS A 368 -9.50 5.98 -13.85
CA HIS A 368 -10.42 6.58 -12.88
C HIS A 368 -11.69 5.79 -12.67
N ALA A 369 -12.07 4.94 -13.62
CA ALA A 369 -13.22 4.05 -13.49
C ALA A 369 -12.79 2.75 -12.80
N ILE A 370 -13.70 2.11 -12.07
CA ILE A 370 -13.38 0.86 -11.35
C ILE A 370 -12.76 -0.20 -12.28
N GLU A 371 -13.38 -0.46 -13.45
CA GLU A 371 -12.85 -1.46 -14.39
C GLU A 371 -11.42 -1.11 -14.84
N THR A 372 -11.16 0.17 -15.14
CA THR A 372 -9.82 0.61 -15.54
C THR A 372 -8.79 0.49 -14.40
N ILE A 373 -9.22 0.58 -13.13
CA ILE A 373 -8.35 0.32 -11.98
C ILE A 373 -7.99 -1.17 -11.92
N ASP A 374 -8.96 -2.06 -12.12
CA ASP A 374 -8.72 -3.50 -12.16
C ASP A 374 -7.79 -3.90 -13.31
N VAL A 375 -8.00 -3.33 -14.51
CA VAL A 375 -7.11 -3.50 -15.68
C VAL A 375 -5.69 -3.05 -15.36
N TYR A 376 -5.54 -1.88 -14.74
CA TYR A 376 -4.22 -1.37 -14.39
C TYR A 376 -3.51 -2.24 -13.35
N CYS A 377 -4.22 -2.64 -12.29
CA CYS A 377 -3.71 -3.56 -11.28
C CYS A 377 -3.36 -4.92 -11.87
N PHE A 378 -4.13 -5.40 -12.86
CA PHE A 378 -3.85 -6.63 -13.60
C PHE A 378 -2.52 -6.54 -14.34
N GLY A 379 -2.24 -5.42 -15.03
CA GLY A 379 -0.94 -5.20 -15.66
C GLY A 379 0.23 -5.33 -14.68
N HIS A 380 0.11 -4.73 -13.49
CA HIS A 380 1.15 -4.84 -12.44
C HIS A 380 1.35 -6.27 -11.95
N VAL A 381 0.26 -7.02 -11.72
CA VAL A 381 0.36 -8.43 -11.33
C VAL A 381 0.98 -9.27 -12.45
N LEU A 382 0.60 -9.04 -13.70
CA LEU A 382 1.15 -9.74 -14.86
C LEU A 382 2.66 -9.48 -15.00
N PHE A 383 3.08 -8.22 -14.81
CA PHE A 383 4.48 -7.85 -14.75
C PHE A 383 5.20 -8.57 -13.61
N GLU A 384 4.65 -8.55 -12.39
CA GLU A 384 5.26 -9.17 -11.21
C GLU A 384 5.44 -10.68 -11.40
N MET A 385 4.44 -11.36 -11.99
CA MET A 385 4.52 -12.79 -12.32
C MET A 385 5.59 -13.10 -13.35
N ALA A 386 5.71 -12.28 -14.40
CA ALA A 386 6.64 -12.51 -15.50
C ALA A 386 8.09 -12.19 -15.13
N MET A 387 8.30 -11.15 -14.31
CA MET A 387 9.63 -10.65 -13.97
C MET A 387 10.15 -11.18 -12.63
N GLY A 388 9.27 -11.69 -11.76
CA GLY A 388 9.62 -12.11 -10.40
C GLY A 388 9.86 -10.95 -9.42
N TYR A 389 9.65 -9.71 -9.87
CA TYR A 389 9.73 -8.52 -9.03
C TYR A 389 8.65 -7.50 -9.38
N PRO A 390 8.18 -6.71 -8.39
CA PRO A 390 7.15 -5.72 -8.64
C PRO A 390 7.71 -4.52 -9.38
N LEU A 391 6.90 -3.96 -10.28
CA LEU A 391 7.17 -2.67 -10.90
C LEU A 391 7.11 -1.57 -9.81
N GLN A 392 8.20 -0.82 -9.64
CA GLN A 392 8.32 0.23 -8.62
C GLN A 392 7.81 1.60 -9.10
N GLU A 393 7.55 1.74 -10.39
CA GLU A 393 7.06 2.96 -11.02
C GLU A 393 5.58 2.82 -11.42
N SER A 394 4.92 3.94 -11.70
CA SER A 394 3.53 3.91 -12.16
C SER A 394 3.39 3.52 -13.64
N VAL A 395 4.48 3.48 -14.39
CA VAL A 395 4.52 3.03 -15.79
C VAL A 395 5.80 2.25 -16.04
N VAL A 396 5.76 1.36 -17.01
CA VAL A 396 6.95 0.67 -17.50
C VAL A 396 7.65 1.54 -18.54
N ARG A 397 8.98 1.66 -18.43
CA ARG A 397 9.80 2.42 -19.40
C ARG A 397 10.29 1.55 -20.55
N GLN A 398 10.73 0.35 -20.21
CA GLN A 398 11.24 -0.63 -21.14
C GLN A 398 10.94 -2.02 -20.58
N ILE A 399 10.44 -2.89 -21.45
CA ILE A 399 10.28 -4.31 -21.15
C ILE A 399 11.33 -5.04 -21.97
N THR A 400 12.31 -5.58 -21.27
CA THR A 400 13.31 -6.49 -21.82
C THR A 400 12.97 -7.90 -21.34
N GLU A 401 13.43 -8.93 -22.06
CA GLU A 401 13.42 -10.33 -21.56
C GLU A 401 12.04 -10.99 -21.44
N CYS A 402 11.13 -10.75 -22.40
CA CYS A 402 9.91 -11.56 -22.52
C CYS A 402 9.46 -11.76 -23.98
N PRO A 403 8.57 -12.73 -24.27
CA PRO A 403 8.00 -12.90 -25.60
C PRO A 403 7.25 -11.65 -26.08
N GLU A 404 7.26 -11.41 -27.39
CA GLU A 404 6.64 -10.23 -28.00
C GLU A 404 5.13 -10.13 -27.70
N ALA A 405 4.43 -11.27 -27.59
CA ALA A 405 3.04 -11.29 -27.19
C ALA A 405 2.82 -10.73 -25.77
N LEU A 406 3.66 -11.09 -24.81
CA LEU A 406 3.57 -10.55 -23.45
C LEU A 406 3.97 -9.08 -23.39
N LYS A 407 5.00 -8.71 -24.16
CA LYS A 407 5.46 -7.33 -24.26
C LYS A 407 4.34 -6.39 -24.73
N CYS A 408 3.68 -6.73 -25.85
CA CYS A 408 2.56 -5.92 -26.35
C CYS A 408 1.42 -5.83 -25.33
N LEU A 409 1.11 -6.93 -24.63
CA LEU A 409 0.08 -6.95 -23.60
C LEU A 409 0.42 -5.97 -22.45
N LEU A 410 1.63 -6.06 -21.91
CA LEU A 410 2.08 -5.19 -20.83
C LEU A 410 2.18 -3.73 -21.26
N GLU A 411 2.69 -3.45 -22.47
CA GLU A 411 2.75 -2.10 -23.03
C GLU A 411 1.36 -1.49 -23.26
N SER A 412 0.36 -2.31 -23.61
CA SER A 412 -1.03 -1.86 -23.77
C SER A 412 -1.68 -1.40 -22.45
N ILE A 413 -1.10 -1.72 -21.30
CA ILE A 413 -1.62 -1.39 -19.96
C ILE A 413 -0.70 -0.41 -19.22
N LEU A 414 0.59 -0.70 -19.17
CA LEU A 414 1.56 -0.06 -18.28
C LEU A 414 2.46 0.96 -18.98
N SER A 415 2.40 1.12 -20.31
CA SER A 415 3.18 2.17 -20.98
C SER A 415 2.67 3.57 -20.63
N LYS A 416 3.55 4.56 -20.76
CA LYS A 416 3.19 5.97 -20.58
C LYS A 416 2.14 6.42 -21.58
N GLU A 417 2.15 5.85 -22.77
CA GLU A 417 1.24 6.11 -23.88
C GLU A 417 -0.14 5.52 -23.57
N ALA A 418 -0.21 4.25 -23.16
CA ALA A 418 -1.45 3.59 -22.75
C ALA A 418 -2.12 4.33 -21.59
N CYS A 419 -1.38 4.66 -20.53
CA CYS A 419 -1.91 5.38 -19.37
C CYS A 419 -2.42 6.82 -19.70
N LYS A 420 -2.13 7.34 -20.90
CA LYS A 420 -2.64 8.63 -21.39
C LYS A 420 -3.77 8.48 -22.43
N ALA A 421 -3.73 7.43 -23.24
CA ALA A 421 -4.72 7.17 -24.27
C ALA A 421 -6.01 6.57 -23.69
N GLY A 422 -5.86 5.69 -22.69
CA GLY A 422 -6.93 4.83 -22.17
C GLY A 422 -6.46 3.37 -22.17
N LEU A 423 -7.02 2.58 -21.28
CA LEU A 423 -6.68 1.16 -21.13
C LEU A 423 -7.72 0.28 -21.86
N PRO A 424 -7.35 -0.91 -22.35
CA PRO A 424 -8.29 -1.89 -22.90
C PRO A 424 -9.31 -2.36 -21.85
N THR A 425 -10.45 -2.90 -22.29
CA THR A 425 -11.44 -3.56 -21.40
C THR A 425 -10.95 -4.94 -20.95
N LEU A 426 -11.56 -5.48 -19.90
CA LEU A 426 -11.22 -6.84 -19.43
C LEU A 426 -11.45 -7.91 -20.51
N GLU A 427 -12.50 -7.79 -21.32
CA GLU A 427 -12.81 -8.72 -22.41
C GLU A 427 -11.79 -8.63 -23.55
N GLN A 428 -11.33 -7.40 -23.88
CA GLN A 428 -10.27 -7.20 -24.87
C GLN A 428 -8.96 -7.83 -24.41
N LEU A 429 -8.65 -7.75 -23.11
CA LEU A 429 -7.49 -8.42 -22.53
C LEU A 429 -7.63 -9.93 -22.58
N LEU A 430 -8.79 -10.49 -22.24
CA LEU A 430 -9.04 -11.92 -22.28
C LEU A 430 -8.83 -12.51 -23.69
N GLY A 431 -9.21 -11.75 -24.72
CA GLY A 431 -8.99 -12.09 -26.12
C GLY A 431 -7.57 -11.86 -26.66
N HIS A 432 -6.63 -11.38 -25.82
CA HIS A 432 -5.29 -11.05 -26.28
C HIS A 432 -4.49 -12.30 -26.68
N ARG A 433 -3.72 -12.21 -27.78
CA ARG A 433 -2.94 -13.32 -28.38
C ARG A 433 -2.00 -14.04 -27.41
N PHE A 434 -1.57 -13.37 -26.35
CA PHE A 434 -0.72 -13.96 -25.32
C PHE A 434 -1.41 -15.14 -24.63
N PHE A 435 -2.69 -15.01 -24.30
CA PHE A 435 -3.42 -16.07 -23.60
C PHE A 435 -3.71 -17.25 -24.53
N THR A 436 -4.07 -17.00 -25.78
CA THR A 436 -4.30 -18.09 -26.76
C THR A 436 -3.02 -18.84 -27.11
N GLN A 437 -1.85 -18.17 -27.07
CA GLN A 437 -0.56 -18.79 -27.38
C GLN A 437 0.03 -19.62 -26.23
N TYR A 438 -0.16 -19.18 -24.98
CA TYR A 438 0.58 -19.74 -23.83
C TYR A 438 -0.30 -20.39 -22.75
N ALA A 439 -1.61 -20.11 -22.70
CA ALA A 439 -2.48 -20.75 -21.73
C ALA A 439 -2.79 -22.20 -22.18
N SER A 440 -2.75 -23.13 -21.23
CA SER A 440 -3.05 -24.54 -21.49
C SER A 440 -4.51 -24.71 -21.90
N THR A 441 -4.78 -25.56 -22.91
CA THR A 441 -6.14 -26.02 -23.25
C THR A 441 -6.63 -27.15 -22.34
N GLU A 442 -5.72 -27.77 -21.57
CA GLU A 442 -6.01 -28.93 -20.71
C GLU A 442 -6.96 -28.64 -19.54
N SER A 443 -7.08 -27.38 -19.12
CA SER A 443 -8.04 -26.97 -18.08
C SER A 443 -9.50 -26.97 -18.54
N ALA A 444 -9.77 -27.13 -19.84
CA ALA A 444 -11.13 -27.28 -20.36
C ALA A 444 -11.77 -28.63 -19.97
N GLY A 445 -10.96 -29.67 -19.70
CA GLY A 445 -11.46 -31.01 -19.31
C GLY A 445 -11.99 -31.07 -17.87
N ALA A 446 -11.43 -30.28 -16.95
CA ALA A 446 -11.91 -30.18 -15.56
C ALA A 446 -13.16 -29.28 -15.42
N ALA A 447 -13.43 -28.41 -16.41
CA ALA A 447 -14.57 -27.52 -16.42
C ALA A 447 -15.92 -28.25 -16.67
N ALA A 448 -15.91 -29.49 -17.15
CA ALA A 448 -17.13 -30.26 -17.40
C ALA A 448 -17.91 -30.62 -16.12
N ASN A 449 -17.25 -30.60 -14.95
CA ASN A 449 -17.86 -30.81 -13.63
C ASN A 449 -17.73 -29.59 -12.71
N ALA A 450 -17.30 -28.43 -13.21
CA ALA A 450 -17.18 -27.23 -12.39
C ALA A 450 -18.56 -26.63 -12.12
N GLU A 451 -18.91 -26.44 -10.84
CA GLU A 451 -20.14 -25.74 -10.44
C GLU A 451 -20.20 -24.37 -11.12
N LYS A 452 -21.36 -24.07 -11.71
CA LYS A 452 -21.57 -22.80 -12.42
C LYS A 452 -21.38 -21.63 -11.46
N PRO A 453 -20.57 -20.61 -11.80
CA PRO A 453 -20.36 -19.47 -10.92
C PRO A 453 -21.67 -18.81 -10.47
N TYR A 454 -21.80 -18.60 -9.17
CA TYR A 454 -22.98 -18.06 -8.51
C TYR A 454 -22.61 -16.85 -7.66
N PHE A 455 -23.30 -15.74 -7.91
CA PHE A 455 -23.25 -14.57 -7.03
C PHE A 455 -24.54 -13.79 -7.22
N LYS A 456 -25.30 -13.64 -6.14
CA LYS A 456 -26.59 -12.97 -6.14
C LYS A 456 -26.55 -11.76 -5.22
N LEU A 457 -26.71 -10.59 -5.82
CA LEU A 457 -26.92 -9.33 -5.12
C LEU A 457 -28.38 -8.88 -5.33
N SER A 458 -29.00 -8.34 -4.27
CA SER A 458 -30.30 -7.68 -4.41
C SER A 458 -30.19 -6.45 -5.31
N LEU A 459 -31.31 -6.02 -5.90
CA LEU A 459 -31.32 -4.79 -6.73
C LEU A 459 -30.87 -3.57 -5.91
N ASN A 460 -31.30 -3.48 -4.64
CA ASN A 460 -30.87 -2.43 -3.72
C ASN A 460 -29.35 -2.47 -3.49
N ALA A 461 -28.78 -3.64 -3.22
CA ALA A 461 -27.34 -3.80 -3.03
C ALA A 461 -26.54 -3.35 -4.26
N LYS A 462 -26.99 -3.72 -5.47
CA LYS A 462 -26.34 -3.30 -6.72
C LYS A 462 -26.36 -1.79 -6.90
N GLU A 463 -27.47 -1.13 -6.61
CA GLU A 463 -27.58 0.32 -6.73
C GLU A 463 -26.69 1.03 -5.70
N LEU A 464 -26.66 0.56 -4.45
CA LEU A 464 -25.78 1.10 -3.41
C LEU A 464 -24.29 0.95 -3.77
N LEU A 465 -23.89 -0.22 -4.29
CA LEU A 465 -22.52 -0.47 -4.74
C LEU A 465 -22.14 0.41 -5.94
N LYS A 466 -23.06 0.62 -6.88
CA LYS A 466 -22.88 1.53 -8.02
C LYS A 466 -22.69 2.97 -7.55
N GLN A 467 -23.50 3.44 -6.61
CA GLN A 467 -23.35 4.77 -6.03
C GLN A 467 -22.04 4.92 -5.25
N ALA A 468 -21.63 3.88 -4.53
CA ALA A 468 -20.33 3.84 -3.87
C ALA A 468 -19.18 3.92 -4.88
N ALA A 469 -19.25 3.17 -5.98
CA ALA A 469 -18.29 3.24 -7.07
C ALA A 469 -18.16 4.68 -7.61
N ILE A 470 -19.27 5.32 -7.99
CA ILE A 470 -19.28 6.70 -8.51
C ILE A 470 -18.62 7.68 -7.53
N LYS A 471 -18.90 7.57 -6.23
CA LYS A 471 -18.28 8.41 -5.19
C LYS A 471 -16.77 8.17 -5.08
N SER A 472 -16.33 6.92 -5.10
CA SER A 472 -14.90 6.55 -5.10
C SER A 472 -14.17 7.08 -6.32
N GLU A 473 -14.78 6.97 -7.51
CA GLU A 473 -14.24 7.50 -8.76
C GLU A 473 -14.12 9.03 -8.72
N ASN A 474 -15.13 9.73 -8.19
CA ASN A 474 -15.09 11.18 -8.02
C ASN A 474 -13.96 11.63 -7.09
N ARG A 475 -13.81 10.97 -5.93
CA ARG A 475 -12.70 11.25 -5.01
C ARG A 475 -11.35 11.02 -5.70
N LEU A 476 -11.19 9.93 -6.43
CA LEU A 476 -9.97 9.65 -7.19
C LEU A 476 -9.67 10.73 -8.24
N ARG A 477 -10.68 11.21 -8.97
CA ARG A 477 -10.51 12.32 -9.92
C ARG A 477 -10.02 13.59 -9.25
N ASP A 478 -10.52 13.91 -8.06
CA ASP A 478 -10.09 15.09 -7.31
C ASP A 478 -8.65 14.94 -6.80
N GLU A 479 -8.28 13.74 -6.34
CA GLU A 479 -6.89 13.41 -6.00
C GLU A 479 -5.96 13.54 -7.22
N GLN A 480 -6.38 13.05 -8.40
CA GLN A 480 -5.63 13.18 -9.65
C GLN A 480 -5.44 14.64 -10.07
N LYS A 481 -6.47 15.49 -9.91
CA LYS A 481 -6.35 16.95 -10.14
C LYS A 481 -5.32 17.56 -9.19
N SER A 482 -5.35 17.19 -7.91
CA SER A 482 -4.40 17.66 -6.89
C SER A 482 -2.96 17.27 -7.25
N VAL A 483 -2.72 15.99 -7.61
CA VAL A 483 -1.41 15.50 -8.05
C VAL A 483 -0.93 16.24 -9.29
N LYS A 484 -1.79 16.46 -10.29
CA LYS A 484 -1.43 17.19 -11.51
C LYS A 484 -1.06 18.65 -11.20
N ASN A 485 -1.83 19.31 -10.35
CA ASN A 485 -1.54 20.68 -9.92
C ASN A 485 -0.20 20.76 -9.19
N GLN A 486 0.08 19.81 -8.30
CA GLN A 486 1.37 19.77 -7.60
C GLN A 486 2.54 19.54 -8.56
N LYS A 487 2.44 18.56 -9.48
CA LYS A 487 3.48 18.31 -10.49
C LYS A 487 3.77 19.59 -11.31
N ARG A 488 2.74 20.40 -11.59
CA ARG A 488 2.92 21.71 -12.24
C ARG A 488 3.65 22.71 -11.34
N ILE A 489 3.28 22.82 -10.07
CA ILE A 489 3.92 23.74 -9.11
C ILE A 489 5.40 23.39 -8.93
N VAL A 490 5.72 22.12 -8.69
CA VAL A 490 7.11 21.65 -8.52
C VAL A 490 7.95 21.97 -9.76
N ARG A 491 7.42 21.69 -10.96
CA ARG A 491 8.13 22.01 -12.21
C ARG A 491 8.37 23.50 -12.39
N VAL A 492 7.42 24.35 -11.99
CA VAL A 492 7.60 25.81 -12.01
C VAL A 492 8.66 26.23 -11.00
N GLN A 493 8.65 25.68 -9.77
CA GLN A 493 9.67 25.97 -8.75
C GLN A 493 11.08 25.56 -9.20
N GLU A 494 11.22 24.39 -9.85
CA GLU A 494 12.49 23.93 -10.43
C GLU A 494 12.99 24.87 -11.54
N LEU A 495 12.10 25.34 -12.42
CA LEU A 495 12.44 26.32 -13.46
C LEU A 495 12.88 27.65 -12.84
N MET A 496 12.14 28.18 -11.87
CA MET A 496 12.49 29.41 -11.16
C MET A 496 13.84 29.30 -10.44
N SER A 497 14.10 28.16 -9.78
CA SER A 497 15.38 27.88 -9.12
C SER A 497 16.52 27.82 -10.13
N SER A 498 16.34 27.13 -11.26
CA SER A 498 17.34 27.07 -12.34
C SER A 498 17.62 28.44 -12.95
N GLU A 499 16.59 29.28 -13.14
CA GLU A 499 16.76 30.65 -13.63
C GLU A 499 17.50 31.53 -12.62
N GLU A 500 17.21 31.38 -11.33
CA GLU A 500 17.92 32.09 -10.27
C GLU A 500 19.40 31.68 -10.20
N GLU A 501 19.71 30.39 -10.33
CA GLU A 501 21.07 29.88 -10.41
C GLU A 501 21.82 30.43 -11.64
N LYS A 502 21.18 30.45 -12.81
CA LYS A 502 21.75 31.07 -14.02
C LYS A 502 22.02 32.56 -13.80
N ARG A 503 21.12 33.29 -13.13
CA ARG A 503 21.30 34.71 -12.80
C ARG A 503 22.48 34.93 -11.85
N LYS A 504 22.58 34.13 -10.78
CA LYS A 504 23.72 34.16 -9.83
C LYS A 504 25.04 33.84 -10.52
N SER A 505 25.05 32.87 -11.42
CA SER A 505 26.24 32.51 -12.21
C SER A 505 26.69 33.66 -13.12
N LYS A 506 25.76 34.30 -13.85
CA LYS A 506 26.04 35.50 -14.67
C LYS A 506 26.60 36.66 -13.84
N GLN A 507 26.03 36.92 -12.66
CA GLN A 507 26.52 37.97 -11.75
C GLN A 507 27.93 37.65 -11.23
N LYS A 508 28.21 36.40 -10.84
CA LYS A 508 29.56 35.97 -10.44
C LYS A 508 30.58 36.12 -11.58
N ALA A 509 30.19 35.76 -12.82
CA ALA A 509 31.04 35.93 -14.00
C ALA A 509 31.33 37.42 -14.29
N HIS A 510 30.29 38.27 -14.23
CA HIS A 510 30.44 39.72 -14.36
C HIS A 510 31.37 40.32 -13.29
N HIS A 511 31.22 39.89 -12.02
CA HIS A 511 32.09 40.34 -10.94
C HIS A 511 33.53 39.85 -11.11
N ARG A 512 33.76 38.64 -11.64
CA ARG A 512 35.10 38.14 -12.01
C ARG A 512 35.72 38.96 -13.14
N LEU A 513 34.95 39.33 -14.16
CA LEU A 513 35.40 40.21 -15.24
C LEU A 513 35.81 41.60 -14.73
N LEU A 514 35.03 42.18 -13.81
CA LEU A 514 35.37 43.45 -13.14
C LEU A 514 36.63 43.35 -12.27
N ARG A 515 36.84 42.23 -11.56
CA ARG A 515 38.09 41.97 -10.81
C ARG A 515 39.29 41.68 -11.72
N GLY A 516 39.07 41.09 -12.90
CA GLY A 516 40.13 40.86 -13.88
C GLY A 516 40.60 42.15 -14.57
N ARG A 517 39.68 43.10 -14.83
CA ARG A 517 40.01 44.42 -15.38
C ARG A 517 40.76 45.33 -14.40
N THR A 518 40.61 45.13 -13.10
CA THR A 518 41.33 45.90 -12.06
C THR A 518 42.78 45.43 -11.85
N TRP A 519 43.19 44.30 -12.43
CA TRP A 519 44.59 43.82 -12.45
C TRP A 519 45.31 44.01 -13.79
N ALA A 520 44.67 44.68 -14.76
CA ALA A 520 45.22 44.90 -16.10
C ALA A 520 45.77 46.32 -16.33
N PRO A 521 46.63 46.86 -15.43
CA PRO A 521 47.68 47.74 -15.93
C PRO A 521 49.09 47.54 -15.32
N TYR A 522 49.48 46.35 -14.86
CA TYR A 522 50.84 46.14 -14.31
C TYR A 522 51.76 45.18 -15.07
N ILE A 523 51.36 44.65 -16.23
CA ILE A 523 52.22 43.78 -17.07
C ILE A 523 52.30 44.34 -18.49
N SER A 524 52.86 45.53 -18.65
CA SER A 524 53.31 46.01 -19.98
C SER A 524 54.56 46.90 -19.94
N ARG A 525 55.30 46.94 -18.82
CA ARG A 525 56.49 47.81 -18.66
C ARG A 525 57.79 47.11 -18.25
N CYS A 526 57.96 45.83 -18.55
CA CYS A 526 59.22 45.10 -18.33
C CYS A 526 59.67 44.24 -19.53
N ARG A 527 59.47 44.73 -20.76
CA ARG A 527 60.17 44.22 -21.95
C ARG A 527 60.63 45.36 -22.83
N ARG A 528 61.65 46.10 -22.39
CA ARG A 528 62.57 46.85 -23.26
C ARG A 528 63.74 47.32 -22.39
N ARG A 529 64.95 47.04 -22.86
CA ARG A 529 66.27 47.38 -22.32
C ARG A 529 66.84 46.38 -21.30
N GLN A 530 67.55 45.38 -21.79
CA GLN A 530 69.02 45.42 -21.90
C GLN A 530 69.49 44.10 -22.52
N ALA A 531 70.13 44.18 -23.69
CA ALA A 531 70.97 43.13 -24.23
C ALA A 531 72.23 43.82 -24.78
N PRO A 532 73.45 43.44 -24.35
CA PRO A 532 74.68 43.90 -24.98
C PRO A 532 75.04 43.02 -26.19
N PRO A 533 75.88 43.50 -27.14
CA PRO A 533 76.21 42.75 -28.34
C PRO A 533 77.30 41.71 -28.05
N TRP A 534 77.09 40.49 -28.53
CA TRP A 534 78.15 39.47 -28.58
C TRP A 534 78.44 39.12 -30.04
N ASN A 535 79.68 39.37 -30.42
CA ASN A 535 80.32 38.95 -31.67
C ASN A 535 80.96 37.57 -31.45
N GLY A 536 80.89 36.70 -32.47
CA GLY A 536 81.98 35.77 -32.76
C GLY A 536 81.95 34.37 -32.13
N ASN A 537 81.68 33.40 -33.01
CA ASN A 537 82.48 32.20 -33.26
C ASN A 537 82.47 30.96 -32.32
N LEU A 538 82.35 29.83 -33.04
CA LEU A 538 82.93 28.49 -32.82
C LEU A 538 82.23 27.43 -31.93
N ARG A 539 81.88 26.34 -32.65
CA ARG A 539 82.16 24.91 -32.39
C ARG A 539 81.37 24.11 -31.33
N LEU A 540 80.68 23.09 -31.88
CA LEU A 540 80.80 21.64 -31.58
C LEU A 540 80.91 21.21 -30.11
N GLN A 541 79.91 20.46 -29.62
CA GLN A 541 79.97 19.01 -29.39
C GLN A 541 78.71 18.49 -28.65
N THR A 542 78.16 17.38 -29.18
CA THR A 542 77.58 16.17 -28.51
C THR A 542 77.33 16.25 -26.99
N CYS A 543 76.21 15.80 -26.42
CA CYS A 543 75.34 14.64 -26.68
C CYS A 543 73.88 14.98 -26.38
#